data_AF-A0A346SMT6-F1
#
_entry.id   AF-A0A346SMT6-F1
#
_cell.length_a   1.000
_cell.length_b   1.000
_cell.length_c   1.000
_cell.angle_alpha   90.00
_cell.angle_beta   90.00
_cell.angle_gamma   90.00
#
_symmetry.space_group_name_H-M   'P 1'
#
loop_
_entity.id
_entity.type
_entity.pdbx_description
1 polymer ?
#
loop_
_entity_poly.entity_id
_entity_poly.type
_entity_poly.pdbx_seq_one_letter_code
_entity_poly.pdbx_strand_id
1 'polypeptide(L)'
;MLFKKPSQDMPDLKPRSSKRHRRAEATRRQALSPVRILVMVLLLPLTTVVIATGVFLRLSEFERDEAVIHLIALAGCDATQSLGVGPFYEGQAGYHKRNDPDGDGVACGSASVPRASAPPAHNSPEPQQRSLGTAKFVRP
;
A
#
# COMPACT_ATOMS: atom_id res chain seq x y z
N MET A 1 -57.71 -45.27 -46.28
CA MET A 1 -56.55 -44.51 -46.79
C MET A 1 -55.51 -44.44 -45.67
N LEU A 2 -54.49 -45.29 -45.71
CA LEU A 2 -53.35 -45.26 -44.78
C LEU A 2 -52.22 -44.46 -45.42
N PHE A 3 -51.90 -43.29 -44.86
CA PHE A 3 -50.68 -42.55 -45.23
C PHE A 3 -49.51 -43.06 -44.40
N LYS A 4 -48.64 -43.85 -45.03
CA LYS A 4 -47.36 -44.32 -44.48
C LYS A 4 -46.31 -43.23 -44.68
N LYS A 5 -45.78 -42.65 -43.58
CA LYS A 5 -44.72 -41.65 -43.61
C LYS A 5 -43.38 -42.33 -43.93
N PRO A 6 -42.56 -41.83 -44.87
CA PRO A 6 -41.27 -42.43 -45.17
C PRO A 6 -40.28 -42.11 -44.03
N SER A 7 -39.62 -43.17 -43.54
CA SER A 7 -38.51 -43.07 -42.59
C SER A 7 -37.34 -42.38 -43.27
N GLN A 8 -36.86 -41.30 -42.66
CA GLN A 8 -35.78 -40.47 -43.18
C GLN A 8 -34.45 -41.04 -42.64
N ASP A 9 -33.81 -41.92 -43.39
CA ASP A 9 -32.44 -42.37 -43.13
C ASP A 9 -31.48 -41.21 -43.47
N MET A 10 -31.19 -40.36 -42.49
CA MET A 10 -30.01 -39.48 -42.56
C MET A 10 -28.79 -40.28 -42.10
N PRO A 11 -27.71 -40.33 -42.92
CA PRO A 11 -26.49 -41.04 -42.54
C PRO A 11 -25.87 -40.37 -41.31
N ASP A 12 -25.65 -41.17 -40.26
CA ASP A 12 -25.01 -40.79 -39.00
C ASP A 12 -23.53 -40.41 -39.21
N LEU A 13 -23.33 -39.20 -39.72
CA LEU A 13 -22.04 -38.54 -39.85
C LEU A 13 -21.69 -37.89 -38.51
N LYS A 14 -21.22 -38.64 -37.50
CA LYS A 14 -20.18 -38.16 -36.53
C LYS A 14 -19.82 -39.14 -35.41
N PRO A 15 -18.78 -39.98 -35.62
CA PRO A 15 -17.94 -40.42 -34.52
C PRO A 15 -16.47 -39.95 -34.61
N ARG A 16 -16.03 -39.39 -35.76
CA ARG A 16 -14.63 -38.97 -35.98
C ARG A 16 -14.27 -37.58 -35.45
N SER A 17 -15.23 -36.65 -35.36
CA SER A 17 -14.96 -35.31 -34.82
C SER A 17 -14.72 -35.33 -33.30
N SER A 18 -15.39 -36.25 -32.57
CA SER A 18 -15.35 -36.30 -31.11
C SER A 18 -13.95 -36.53 -30.53
N LYS A 19 -13.13 -37.38 -31.18
CA LYS A 19 -11.75 -37.66 -30.73
C LYS A 19 -10.82 -36.47 -30.92
N ARG A 20 -10.96 -35.71 -32.02
CA ARG A 20 -10.16 -34.48 -32.27
C ARG A 20 -10.55 -33.36 -31.30
N HIS A 21 -11.85 -33.19 -31.03
CA HIS A 21 -12.33 -32.22 -30.04
C HIS A 21 -11.86 -32.56 -28.62
N ARG A 22 -11.86 -33.83 -28.20
CA ARG A 22 -11.34 -34.24 -26.89
C ARG A 22 -9.85 -33.93 -26.71
N ARG A 23 -9.03 -34.14 -27.75
CA ARG A 23 -7.60 -33.77 -27.70
C ARG A 23 -7.43 -32.26 -27.55
N ALA A 24 -8.18 -31.47 -28.34
CA ALA A 24 -8.15 -30.01 -28.24
C ALA A 24 -8.64 -29.50 -26.87
N GLU A 25 -9.65 -30.12 -26.27
CA GLU A 25 -10.11 -29.77 -24.92
C GLU A 25 -9.10 -30.13 -23.84
N ALA A 26 -8.42 -31.27 -23.95
CA ALA A 26 -7.34 -31.64 -23.03
C ALA A 26 -6.19 -30.61 -23.09
N THR A 27 -5.78 -30.22 -24.31
CA THR A 27 -4.75 -29.18 -24.50
C THR A 27 -5.22 -27.83 -23.96
N ARG A 28 -6.48 -27.45 -24.17
CA ARG A 28 -7.07 -26.20 -23.62
C ARG A 28 -7.11 -26.21 -22.09
N ARG A 29 -7.47 -27.33 -21.45
CA ARG A 29 -7.47 -27.46 -19.97
C ARG A 29 -6.06 -27.36 -19.38
N GLN A 30 -5.06 -27.88 -20.10
CA GLN A 30 -3.65 -27.74 -19.71
C GLN A 30 -3.14 -26.30 -19.89
N ALA A 31 -3.56 -25.61 -20.95
CA ALA A 31 -3.19 -24.23 -21.22
C ALA A 31 -3.90 -23.22 -20.28
N LEU A 32 -5.16 -23.47 -19.96
CA LEU A 32 -6.01 -22.67 -19.05
C LEU A 32 -6.07 -23.27 -17.64
N SER A 33 -4.98 -23.90 -17.19
CA SER A 33 -4.90 -24.39 -15.82
C SER A 33 -5.13 -23.22 -14.84
N PRO A 34 -6.15 -23.28 -13.97
CA PRO A 34 -6.48 -22.19 -13.06
C PRO A 34 -5.31 -21.86 -12.12
N VAL A 35 -4.50 -22.86 -11.76
CA VAL A 35 -3.27 -22.68 -11.00
C VAL A 35 -2.26 -21.84 -11.78
N ARG A 36 -2.09 -22.10 -13.08
CA ARG A 36 -1.11 -21.39 -13.91
C ARG A 36 -1.53 -19.94 -14.11
N ILE A 37 -2.82 -19.69 -14.31
CA ILE A 37 -3.38 -18.34 -14.36
C ILE A 37 -3.15 -17.62 -13.03
N LEU A 38 -3.48 -18.25 -11.91
CA LEU A 38 -3.25 -17.69 -10.58
C LEU A 38 -1.77 -17.36 -10.35
N VAL A 39 -0.87 -18.27 -10.71
CA VAL A 39 0.58 -18.06 -10.62
C VAL A 39 1.02 -16.88 -11.51
N MET A 40 0.56 -16.78 -12.76
CA MET A 40 0.89 -15.64 -13.62
C MET A 40 0.35 -14.32 -13.06
N VAL A 41 -0.87 -14.32 -12.53
CA VAL A 41 -1.51 -13.15 -11.90
C VAL A 41 -0.76 -12.71 -10.64
N LEU A 42 -0.22 -13.63 -9.84
CA LEU A 42 0.58 -13.29 -8.66
C LEU A 42 2.03 -12.89 -8.99
N LEU A 43 2.63 -13.50 -10.02
CA LEU A 43 3.99 -13.16 -10.45
C LEU A 43 4.07 -11.79 -11.12
N LEU A 44 3.00 -11.33 -11.75
CA LEU A 44 2.96 -10.03 -12.40
C LEU A 44 3.22 -8.86 -11.42
N PRO A 45 2.43 -8.65 -10.33
CA PRO A 45 2.71 -7.58 -9.38
C PRO A 45 4.07 -7.76 -8.71
N LEU A 46 4.46 -9.00 -8.40
CA LEU A 46 5.77 -9.28 -7.79
C LEU A 46 6.93 -8.79 -8.68
N THR A 47 6.94 -9.16 -9.96
CA THR A 47 7.98 -8.72 -10.91
C THR A 47 7.96 -7.21 -11.11
N THR A 48 6.78 -6.57 -11.14
CA THR A 48 6.70 -5.11 -11.23
C THR A 48 7.32 -4.40 -10.03
N VAL A 49 7.11 -4.92 -8.81
CA VAL A 49 7.71 -4.35 -7.59
C VAL A 49 9.22 -4.47 -7.63
N VAL A 50 9.76 -5.65 -7.98
CA VAL A 50 11.21 -5.88 -8.07
C VAL A 50 11.88 -4.93 -9.06
N ILE A 51 11.29 -4.77 -10.25
CA ILE A 51 11.81 -3.86 -11.28
C ILE A 51 11.73 -2.41 -10.79
N ALA A 52 10.59 -1.99 -10.23
CA ALA A 52 10.40 -0.64 -9.72
C ALA A 52 11.40 -0.28 -8.62
N THR A 53 11.60 -1.18 -7.65
CA THR A 53 12.62 -1.02 -6.61
C THR A 53 14.03 -0.92 -7.19
N GLY A 54 14.39 -1.80 -8.13
CA GLY A 54 15.70 -1.76 -8.79
C GLY A 54 15.96 -0.48 -9.58
N VAL A 55 14.92 0.05 -10.25
CA VAL A 55 14.99 1.34 -10.95
C VAL A 55 15.13 2.49 -9.95
N PHE A 56 14.31 2.51 -8.89
CA PHE A 56 14.38 3.52 -7.84
C PHE A 56 15.78 3.61 -7.23
N LEU A 57 16.37 2.47 -6.82
CA LEU A 57 17.70 2.44 -6.22
C LEU A 57 18.83 2.89 -7.17
N ARG A 58 18.61 2.86 -8.49
CA ARG A 58 19.61 3.31 -9.48
C ARG A 58 19.46 4.77 -9.87
N LEU A 59 18.24 5.30 -9.82
CA LEU A 59 17.92 6.67 -10.24
C LEU A 59 17.77 7.65 -9.06
N SER A 60 17.69 7.13 -7.84
CA SER A 60 17.64 7.91 -6.61
C SER A 60 18.83 8.85 -6.49
N GLU A 61 18.57 10.07 -6.01
CA GLU A 61 19.60 11.05 -5.65
C GLU A 61 20.30 10.70 -4.32
N PHE A 62 19.65 9.88 -3.48
CA PHE A 62 20.23 9.36 -2.24
C PHE A 62 21.24 8.24 -2.50
N GLU A 63 22.19 8.08 -1.57
CA GLU A 63 23.05 6.89 -1.54
C GLU A 63 22.19 5.61 -1.44
N ARG A 64 22.73 4.46 -1.85
CA ARG A 64 21.91 3.23 -2.01
C ARG A 64 21.33 2.76 -0.69
N ASP A 65 22.08 2.89 0.39
CA ASP A 65 21.67 2.58 1.75
C ASP A 65 20.57 3.54 2.24
N GLU A 66 20.75 4.84 2.03
CA GLU A 66 19.72 5.85 2.32
C GLU A 66 18.44 5.64 1.51
N ALA A 67 18.56 5.30 0.22
CA ALA A 67 17.42 5.01 -0.64
C ALA A 67 16.63 3.78 -0.15
N VAL A 68 17.32 2.76 0.37
CA VAL A 68 16.67 1.61 1.01
C VAL A 68 15.92 2.05 2.26
N ILE A 69 16.53 2.87 3.12
CA ILE A 69 15.86 3.43 4.30
C ILE A 69 14.62 4.24 3.90
N HIS A 70 14.72 5.05 2.84
CA HIS A 70 13.60 5.82 2.32
C HIS A 70 12.44 4.94 1.82
N LEU A 71 12.73 3.78 1.21
CA LEU A 71 11.71 2.79 0.83
C LEU A 71 11.11 2.06 2.03
N ILE A 72 11.92 1.73 3.04
CA ILE A 72 11.42 1.11 4.28
C ILE A 72 10.47 2.08 4.98
N ALA A 73 10.86 3.34 5.11
CA ALA A 73 10.00 4.37 5.70
C ALA A 73 8.72 4.60 4.89
N LEU A 74 8.75 4.44 3.57
CA LEU A 74 7.55 4.51 2.73
C LEU A 74 6.50 3.45 3.13
N ALA A 75 6.93 2.28 3.62
CA ALA A 75 6.05 1.23 4.11
C ALA A 75 5.40 1.58 5.47
N GLY A 76 6.01 2.48 6.24
CA GLY A 76 5.45 3.05 7.47
C GLY A 76 6.42 3.03 8.66
N CYS A 77 6.02 3.70 9.74
CA CYS A 77 6.86 3.82 10.94
C CYS A 77 7.05 2.49 11.69
N ASP A 78 6.09 1.57 11.61
CA ASP A 78 6.25 0.24 12.22
C ASP A 78 7.43 -0.53 11.58
N ALA A 79 7.59 -0.39 10.26
CA ALA A 79 8.69 -1.03 9.54
C ALA A 79 10.04 -0.46 9.95
N THR A 80 10.15 0.87 10.06
CA THR A 80 11.40 1.53 10.48
C THR A 80 11.73 1.27 11.93
N GLN A 81 10.72 1.28 12.81
CA GLN A 81 10.88 0.99 14.23
C GLN A 81 11.34 -0.46 14.48
N SER A 82 10.85 -1.42 13.69
CA SER A 82 11.29 -2.82 13.78
C SER A 82 12.78 -3.01 13.45
N LEU A 83 13.36 -2.07 12.69
CA LEU A 83 14.77 -2.06 12.32
C LEU A 83 15.60 -1.08 13.17
N GLY A 84 14.97 -0.37 14.10
CA GLY A 84 15.64 0.63 14.94
C GLY A 84 16.19 1.82 14.14
N VAL A 85 15.60 2.14 12.99
CA VAL A 85 15.99 3.29 12.16
C VAL A 85 15.00 4.45 12.30
N GLY A 86 15.50 5.67 12.27
CA GLY A 86 14.76 6.90 12.56
C GLY A 86 15.20 7.55 13.88
N PRO A 87 14.72 8.76 14.21
CA PRO A 87 13.76 9.58 13.47
C PRO A 87 14.33 10.14 12.15
N PHE A 88 13.44 10.59 11.26
CA PHE A 88 13.81 11.21 9.98
C PHE A 88 13.36 12.65 9.93
N TYR A 89 14.25 13.55 9.53
CA TYR A 89 13.94 14.99 9.42
C TYR A 89 13.51 15.37 8.01
N GLU A 90 12.69 16.41 7.89
CA GLU A 90 12.27 16.94 6.59
C GLU A 90 13.49 17.22 5.69
N GLY A 91 13.42 16.73 4.44
CA GLY A 91 14.49 16.82 3.45
C GLY A 91 15.50 15.66 3.48
N GLN A 92 15.44 14.77 4.47
CA GLN A 92 16.32 13.60 4.54
C GLN A 92 15.69 12.35 3.93
N ALA A 93 16.55 11.39 3.58
CA ALA A 93 16.12 10.03 3.29
C ALA A 93 15.36 9.45 4.49
N GLY A 94 14.30 8.68 4.22
CA GLY A 94 13.37 8.21 5.26
C GLY A 94 12.21 9.15 5.61
N TYR A 95 12.31 10.47 5.34
CA TYR A 95 11.19 11.37 5.63
C TYR A 95 10.07 11.23 4.60
N HIS A 96 8.86 10.97 5.09
CA HIS A 96 7.63 11.00 4.30
C HIS A 96 6.58 11.78 5.06
N LYS A 97 5.93 12.75 4.42
CA LYS A 97 4.84 13.54 5.04
C LYS A 97 3.71 12.70 5.63
N ARG A 98 3.47 11.49 5.08
CA ARG A 98 2.47 10.55 5.60
C ARG A 98 2.82 10.01 7.00
N ASN A 99 4.09 10.05 7.36
CA ASN A 99 4.66 9.53 8.61
C ASN A 99 4.95 10.63 9.64
N ASP A 100 4.58 11.88 9.32
CA ASP A 100 4.65 13.07 10.18
C ASP A 100 3.21 13.63 10.34
N PRO A 101 2.37 12.99 11.19
CA PRO A 101 0.96 13.37 11.33
C PRO A 101 0.77 14.71 12.07
N ASP A 102 1.73 15.13 12.88
CA ASP A 102 1.73 16.39 13.62
C ASP A 102 2.39 17.54 12.86
N GLY A 103 3.14 17.26 11.80
CA GLY A 103 3.71 18.24 10.88
C GLY A 103 4.85 19.04 11.49
N ASP A 104 5.59 18.45 12.44
CA ASP A 104 6.69 19.11 13.13
C ASP A 104 8.03 18.98 12.37
N GLY A 105 8.01 18.28 11.23
CA GLY A 105 9.18 18.01 10.40
C GLY A 105 9.98 16.79 10.84
N VAL A 106 9.47 15.97 11.77
CA VAL A 106 10.12 14.76 12.30
C VAL A 106 9.22 13.54 12.09
N ALA A 107 9.50 12.77 11.03
CA ALA A 107 8.79 11.53 10.76
C ALA A 107 9.31 10.37 11.62
N CYS A 108 8.38 9.49 12.02
CA CYS A 108 8.67 8.28 12.80
C CYS A 108 9.51 8.53 14.06
N GLY A 109 9.27 9.66 14.73
CA GLY A 109 9.79 9.94 16.06
C GLY A 109 9.45 8.83 17.04
N SER A 110 10.42 8.42 17.88
CA SER A 110 10.12 7.58 19.02
C SER A 110 9.08 8.31 19.87
N ALA A 111 7.86 7.78 19.95
CA ALA A 111 6.79 8.30 20.78
C ALA A 111 7.24 8.31 22.25
N SER A 112 7.92 9.37 22.65
CA SER A 112 7.97 9.79 24.04
C SER A 112 6.79 10.74 24.22
N VAL A 113 5.76 10.18 24.87
CA VAL A 113 4.52 10.82 25.31
C VAL A 113 3.41 10.84 24.24
N PRO A 114 2.40 9.95 24.33
CA PRO A 114 1.11 10.29 23.76
C PRO A 114 0.68 11.58 24.44
N ARG A 115 0.35 12.62 23.66
CA ARG A 115 -0.31 13.82 24.17
C ARG A 115 -1.73 13.44 24.61
N ALA A 116 -1.82 12.66 25.68
CA ALA A 116 -3.03 12.46 26.43
C ALA A 116 -3.38 13.80 27.09
N SER A 117 -4.67 14.13 27.04
CA SER A 117 -5.36 15.25 27.67
C SER A 117 -5.23 16.64 27.02
N ALA A 118 -6.03 16.84 25.97
CA ALA A 118 -6.92 18.01 26.01
C ALA A 118 -8.05 17.67 27.01
N PRO A 119 -8.22 18.40 28.13
CA PRO A 119 -9.46 18.35 28.88
C PRO A 119 -10.60 18.91 28.02
N PRO A 120 -11.84 18.45 28.19
CA PRO A 120 -12.97 19.00 27.45
C PRO A 120 -13.12 20.48 27.78
N ALA A 121 -13.33 21.29 26.73
CA ALA A 121 -13.66 22.70 26.85
C ALA A 121 -14.89 22.87 27.76
N HIS A 122 -14.66 23.40 28.96
CA HIS A 122 -15.72 23.88 29.84
C HIS A 122 -15.39 25.31 30.27
N ASN A 123 -16.08 26.22 29.57
CA ASN A 123 -16.49 27.54 30.01
C ASN A 123 -15.39 28.50 30.49
N SER A 124 -14.95 29.37 29.58
CA SER A 124 -14.39 30.67 29.95
C SER A 124 -15.37 31.47 30.82
N PRO A 125 -14.84 32.25 31.77
CA PRO A 125 -15.21 33.66 31.82
C PRO A 125 -13.96 34.58 31.79
N GLU A 126 -14.10 35.64 31.00
CA GLU A 126 -13.40 36.94 30.84
C GLU A 126 -12.09 37.32 31.56
N PRO A 127 -11.30 38.25 30.96
CA PRO A 127 -9.91 38.52 31.30
C PRO A 127 -9.78 39.41 32.54
N GLN A 128 -9.08 38.94 33.58
CA GLN A 128 -8.76 39.78 34.72
C GLN A 128 -7.61 40.74 34.41
N GLN A 129 -7.95 42.02 34.52
CA GLN A 129 -7.12 43.19 34.31
C GLN A 129 -5.80 43.13 35.10
N ARG A 130 -4.74 43.49 34.39
CA ARG A 130 -3.38 43.73 34.86
C ARG A 130 -3.38 44.80 35.97
N SER A 131 -3.15 44.40 37.21
CA SER A 131 -2.87 45.34 38.31
C SER A 131 -1.36 45.53 38.42
N LEU A 132 -0.87 46.69 37.95
CA LEU A 132 0.52 47.10 38.13
C LEU A 132 0.71 47.59 39.56
N GLY A 133 1.42 46.80 40.37
CA GLY A 133 1.80 47.17 41.74
C GLY A 133 2.66 48.43 41.76
N THR A 134 2.28 49.38 42.62
CA THR A 134 2.97 50.65 42.87
C THR A 134 4.34 50.43 43.51
N ALA A 135 5.37 50.28 42.70
CA ALA A 135 6.74 50.35 43.18
C ALA A 135 7.08 51.78 43.63
N LYS A 136 7.25 51.99 44.94
CA LYS A 136 7.78 53.23 45.51
C LYS A 136 9.24 53.40 45.09
N PHE A 137 9.53 54.46 44.33
CA PHE A 137 10.90 54.92 44.13
C PHE A 137 11.34 55.75 45.34
N VAL A 138 12.33 55.25 46.07
CA VAL A 138 13.18 56.04 46.97
C VAL A 138 14.46 56.34 46.19
N ARG A 139 14.83 57.62 46.06
CA ARG A 139 16.17 58.02 45.59
C ARG A 139 16.88 58.80 46.72
N PRO A 140 18.19 58.58 46.94
CA PRO A 140 19.02 59.41 47.80
C PRO A 140 19.31 60.78 47.16
#